data_AF-A0A518AYZ5-F1
#
_entry.id   AF-A0A518AYZ5-F1
#
_cell.length_a   1.000
_cell.length_b   1.000
_cell.length_c   1.000
_cell.angle_alpha   90.00
_cell.angle_beta   90.00
_cell.angle_gamma   90.00
#
_symmetry.space_group_name_H-M   'P 1'
#
loop_
_entity.id
_entity.type
_entity.pdbx_description
1 polymer ?
#
loop_
_entity_poly.entity_id
_entity_poly.type
_entity_poly.pdbx_seq_one_letter_code
_entity_poly.pdbx_strand_id
1 'polypeptide(L)'
;MTKKKTVGKTAAKGVDFVPRSAEHVLNLPSKFRWEATRRHPYYLIFWKSAQRYRDGEFEGTTETIICNMAFRLLCLIGVTGKPVSPAIDYEDLGDEEERSLVGSVQPMTLRSAALMLLANLPQAELLTLSGVFSVASKAEYAEGERDQRQHAIECLEKIVSPAFDSYAKAPLFYVHLQSSQRTIMDDLKTQLGHFQHAQGKTSTRVHADKLPKYIEVWDLREGWTGEEYDLSQELSFKDIAEQLKEPLSTVHSQYLAAFELIVGRPFAPDLWWRVMGPLKFNMLSGDPEEVYSGAIRHRFQSPVPRPVPESRIWTPKEEQEMGPVERGSSIQGDSDVKLLFNDTLELIKKGLDNESIAQELGVSSKLVEGVRTRGAELTRLFSSSAK
;
A
#
# COMPACT_ATOMS: atom_id res chain seq x y z
N MET A 1 5.51 48.92 9.48
CA MET A 1 5.73 47.55 10.00
C MET A 1 4.45 46.74 9.79
N THR A 2 4.34 46.09 8.63
CA THR A 2 3.16 45.31 8.23
C THR A 2 3.41 43.85 8.59
N LYS A 3 2.74 43.35 9.63
CA LYS A 3 2.78 41.92 10.01
C LYS A 3 2.09 41.11 8.92
N LYS A 4 2.88 40.42 8.08
CA LYS A 4 2.37 39.37 7.18
C LYS A 4 1.83 38.24 8.07
N LYS A 5 0.52 38.07 8.04
CA LYS A 5 -0.20 36.96 8.67
C LYS A 5 0.04 35.73 7.78
N THR A 6 0.94 34.84 8.21
CA THR A 6 1.19 33.57 7.53
C THR A 6 -0.08 32.73 7.66
N VAL A 7 -0.82 32.60 6.55
CA VAL A 7 -1.93 31.65 6.45
C VAL A 7 -1.34 30.26 6.50
N GLY A 8 -1.56 29.55 7.61
CA GLY A 8 -1.18 28.15 7.72
C GLY A 8 -1.92 27.34 6.67
N LYS A 9 -1.18 26.75 5.72
CA LYS A 9 -1.71 25.70 4.85
C LYS A 9 -2.11 24.52 5.73
N THR A 10 -3.40 24.37 5.99
CA THR A 10 -3.97 23.13 6.51
C THR A 10 -3.79 22.08 5.42
N ALA A 11 -2.80 21.20 5.58
CA ALA A 11 -2.65 20.05 4.70
C ALA A 11 -3.94 19.24 4.76
N ALA A 12 -4.58 19.03 3.60
CA ALA A 12 -5.69 18.12 3.48
C ALA A 12 -5.25 16.76 4.04
N LYS A 13 -5.92 16.29 5.10
CA LYS A 13 -5.69 14.97 5.67
C LYS A 13 -6.19 13.95 4.64
N GLY A 14 -5.28 13.47 3.81
CA GLY A 14 -5.55 12.40 2.86
C GLY A 14 -5.99 11.12 3.57
N VAL A 15 -6.58 10.22 2.78
CA VAL A 15 -6.90 8.83 3.13
C VAL A 15 -5.79 8.23 3.99
N ASP A 16 -6.13 7.69 5.17
CA ASP A 16 -5.17 7.22 6.18
C ASP A 16 -4.63 5.82 5.83
N PHE A 17 -4.30 5.64 4.55
CA PHE A 17 -3.76 4.41 3.99
C PHE A 17 -2.42 4.07 4.63
N VAL A 18 -2.23 2.80 4.96
CA VAL A 18 -1.01 2.31 5.59
C VAL A 18 -0.13 1.64 4.54
N PRO A 19 0.88 2.32 3.97
CA PRO A 19 1.78 1.66 3.04
C PRO A 19 2.64 0.63 3.79
N ARG A 20 2.88 -0.49 3.10
CA ARG A 20 3.83 -1.53 3.51
C ARG A 20 5.20 -1.15 2.95
N SER A 21 6.24 -1.16 3.79
CA SER A 21 7.59 -0.87 3.31
C SER A 21 8.00 -1.89 2.24
N ALA A 22 8.47 -1.43 1.08
CA ALA A 22 8.97 -2.32 0.04
C ALA A 22 10.12 -3.20 0.56
N GLU A 23 10.97 -2.66 1.44
CA GLU A 23 12.09 -3.38 2.06
C GLU A 23 11.61 -4.58 2.88
N HIS A 24 10.47 -4.43 3.55
CA HIS A 24 9.91 -5.50 4.38
C HIS A 24 9.53 -6.72 3.53
N VAL A 25 8.80 -6.49 2.43
CA VAL A 25 8.37 -7.56 1.51
C VAL A 25 9.58 -8.20 0.83
N LEU A 26 10.53 -7.38 0.39
CA LEU A 26 11.73 -7.83 -0.31
C LEU A 26 12.60 -8.78 0.53
N ASN A 27 12.57 -8.65 1.85
CA ASN A 27 13.33 -9.52 2.76
C ASN A 27 12.72 -10.91 2.97
N LEU A 28 11.47 -11.14 2.53
CA LEU A 28 10.80 -12.43 2.68
C LEU A 28 11.17 -13.38 1.54
N PRO A 29 11.18 -14.71 1.77
CA PRO A 29 11.19 -15.68 0.67
C PRO A 29 9.97 -15.47 -0.25
N SER A 30 10.11 -15.71 -1.55
CA SER A 30 9.07 -15.43 -2.55
C SER A 30 7.69 -16.01 -2.19
N LYS A 31 7.63 -17.26 -1.71
CA LYS A 31 6.39 -17.86 -1.17
C LYS A 31 5.72 -17.00 -0.11
N PHE A 32 6.47 -16.51 0.86
CA PHE A 32 5.92 -15.71 1.95
C PHE A 32 5.60 -14.27 1.53
N ARG A 33 6.20 -13.76 0.45
CA ARG A 33 5.74 -12.50 -0.16
C ARG A 33 4.32 -12.65 -0.68
N TRP A 34 4.03 -13.77 -1.34
CA TRP A 34 2.68 -14.07 -1.79
C TRP A 34 1.73 -14.25 -0.61
N GLU A 35 2.08 -15.11 0.35
CA GLU A 35 1.23 -15.37 1.52
C GLU A 35 0.92 -14.08 2.30
N ALA A 36 1.92 -13.21 2.48
CA ALA A 36 1.74 -11.91 3.12
C ALA A 36 0.92 -10.93 2.27
N THR A 37 0.97 -11.02 0.95
CA THR A 37 0.24 -10.14 0.03
C THR A 37 -1.22 -10.55 -0.07
N ARG A 38 -1.52 -11.84 -0.30
CA ARG A 38 -2.88 -12.34 -0.46
C ARG A 38 -3.73 -12.21 0.80
N ARG A 39 -3.10 -12.18 1.99
CA ARG A 39 -3.74 -11.89 3.28
C ARG A 39 -3.87 -10.41 3.60
N HIS A 40 -3.20 -9.53 2.87
CA HIS A 40 -3.26 -8.11 3.18
C HIS A 40 -4.69 -7.58 2.90
N PRO A 41 -5.37 -6.90 3.83
CA PRO A 41 -6.75 -6.42 3.63
C PRO A 41 -6.93 -5.58 2.37
N TYR A 42 -6.01 -4.64 2.13
CA TYR A 42 -6.01 -3.85 0.90
C TYR A 42 -5.91 -4.70 -0.37
N TYR A 43 -5.20 -5.84 -0.35
CA TYR A 43 -5.20 -6.74 -1.49
C TYR A 43 -6.61 -7.28 -1.76
N LEU A 44 -7.26 -7.83 -0.74
CA LEU A 44 -8.60 -8.40 -0.84
C LEU A 44 -9.65 -7.40 -1.29
N ILE A 45 -9.55 -6.16 -0.81
CA ILE A 45 -10.49 -5.10 -1.18
C ILE A 45 -10.28 -4.65 -2.64
N PHE A 46 -9.02 -4.51 -3.08
CA PHE A 46 -8.71 -3.77 -4.32
C PHE A 46 -8.29 -4.64 -5.51
N TRP A 47 -7.98 -5.93 -5.34
CA TRP A 47 -7.39 -6.75 -6.41
C TRP A 47 -8.26 -6.83 -7.67
N LYS A 48 -9.58 -7.02 -7.54
CA LYS A 48 -10.49 -7.09 -8.70
C LYS A 48 -10.50 -5.78 -9.51
N SER A 49 -10.67 -4.64 -8.83
CA SER A 49 -10.68 -3.33 -9.50
C SER A 49 -9.31 -3.00 -10.12
N ALA A 50 -8.23 -3.35 -9.44
CA ALA A 50 -6.88 -3.15 -9.95
C ALA A 50 -6.57 -4.07 -11.16
N GLN A 51 -7.10 -5.30 -11.16
CA GLN A 51 -7.01 -6.21 -12.30
C GLN A 51 -7.77 -5.65 -13.50
N ARG A 52 -9.01 -5.20 -13.31
CA ARG A 52 -9.81 -4.53 -14.36
C ARG A 52 -9.11 -3.30 -14.96
N TYR A 53 -8.42 -2.51 -14.13
CA TYR A 53 -7.58 -1.40 -14.61
C TYR A 53 -6.48 -1.87 -15.56
N ARG A 54 -5.83 -2.99 -15.23
CA ARG A 54 -4.73 -3.57 -16.01
C ARG A 54 -5.21 -4.21 -17.30
N ASP A 55 -6.40 -4.77 -17.28
CA ASP A 55 -7.03 -5.42 -18.43
C ASP A 55 -7.74 -4.41 -19.35
N GLY A 56 -7.92 -3.16 -18.92
CA GLY A 56 -8.64 -2.14 -19.69
C GLY A 56 -10.16 -2.29 -19.64
N GLU A 57 -10.67 -3.04 -18.65
CA GLU A 57 -12.08 -3.45 -18.53
C GLU A 57 -12.88 -2.49 -17.64
N PHE A 58 -13.11 -1.26 -18.11
CA PHE A 58 -13.89 -0.25 -17.40
C PHE A 58 -14.73 0.62 -18.34
N GLU A 59 -15.90 1.05 -17.87
CA GLU A 59 -16.84 1.90 -18.59
C GLU A 59 -16.93 3.28 -17.94
N GLY A 60 -16.50 4.31 -18.66
CA GLY A 60 -16.62 5.70 -18.24
C GLY A 60 -15.51 6.20 -17.30
N THR A 61 -15.51 7.52 -17.11
CA THR A 61 -14.43 8.24 -16.43
C THR A 61 -14.33 7.89 -14.95
N THR A 62 -15.46 7.78 -14.26
CA THR A 62 -15.47 7.49 -12.82
C THR A 62 -14.89 6.11 -12.51
N GLU A 63 -15.32 5.08 -13.24
CA GLU A 63 -14.82 3.73 -13.03
C GLU A 63 -13.33 3.60 -13.34
N THR A 64 -12.87 4.29 -14.39
CA THR A 64 -11.44 4.40 -14.72
C THR A 64 -10.64 4.95 -13.54
N ILE A 65 -11.13 6.01 -12.89
CA ILE A 65 -10.44 6.62 -11.75
C ILE A 65 -10.42 5.66 -10.56
N ILE A 66 -11.54 4.99 -10.26
CA ILE A 66 -11.61 4.02 -9.15
C ILE A 66 -10.64 2.86 -9.37
N CYS A 67 -10.64 2.26 -10.55
CA CYS A 67 -9.78 1.13 -10.88
C CYS A 67 -8.28 1.54 -10.87
N ASN A 68 -7.95 2.75 -11.36
CA ASN A 68 -6.60 3.32 -11.27
C ASN A 68 -6.18 3.55 -9.80
N MET A 69 -7.07 4.11 -8.98
CA MET A 69 -6.81 4.30 -7.56
C MET A 69 -6.57 2.97 -6.85
N ALA A 70 -7.43 1.96 -7.09
CA ALA A 70 -7.25 0.61 -6.55
C ALA A 70 -5.86 0.06 -6.91
N PHE A 71 -5.45 0.15 -8.18
CA PHE A 71 -4.12 -0.26 -8.62
C PHE A 71 -3.00 0.49 -7.89
N ARG A 72 -3.11 1.82 -7.74
CA ARG A 72 -2.12 2.63 -7.00
C ARG A 72 -2.05 2.25 -5.53
N LEU A 73 -3.17 1.95 -4.90
CA LEU A 73 -3.21 1.49 -3.50
C LEU A 73 -2.51 0.13 -3.36
N LEU A 74 -2.68 -0.78 -4.33
CA LEU A 74 -1.94 -2.05 -4.35
C LEU A 74 -0.43 -1.86 -4.54
N CYS A 75 -0.01 -0.89 -5.37
CA CYS A 75 1.41 -0.52 -5.48
C CYS A 75 2.02 -0.10 -4.13
N LEU A 76 1.24 0.56 -3.26
CA LEU A 76 1.70 0.98 -1.93
C LEU A 76 1.89 -0.19 -0.94
N ILE A 77 1.40 -1.38 -1.26
CA ILE A 77 1.73 -2.61 -0.52
C ILE A 77 2.69 -3.54 -1.27
N GLY A 78 3.26 -3.07 -2.39
CA GLY A 78 4.28 -3.80 -3.15
C GLY A 78 3.75 -4.66 -4.30
N VAL A 79 2.50 -4.49 -4.72
CA VAL A 79 1.94 -5.18 -5.90
C VAL A 79 2.10 -4.27 -7.12
N THR A 80 3.04 -4.60 -8.00
CA THR A 80 3.38 -3.77 -9.16
C THR A 80 2.95 -4.36 -10.50
N GLY A 81 2.60 -5.65 -10.53
CA GLY A 81 2.13 -6.36 -11.73
C GLY A 81 0.60 -6.41 -11.84
N LYS A 82 0.10 -7.28 -12.71
CA LYS A 82 -1.32 -7.61 -12.77
C LYS A 82 -1.69 -8.38 -11.50
N PRO A 83 -2.61 -7.88 -10.65
CA PRO A 83 -3.09 -8.63 -9.50
C PRO A 83 -3.77 -9.92 -9.95
N VAL A 84 -3.59 -10.99 -9.17
CA VAL A 84 -4.18 -12.31 -9.40
C VAL A 84 -5.14 -12.67 -8.27
N SER A 85 -5.97 -13.70 -8.46
CA SER A 85 -6.89 -14.15 -7.41
C SER A 85 -6.11 -14.55 -6.14
N PRO A 86 -6.53 -14.11 -4.94
CA PRO A 86 -5.90 -14.52 -3.69
C PRO A 86 -6.04 -16.01 -3.39
N ALA A 87 -6.98 -16.71 -4.06
CA ALA A 87 -7.21 -18.15 -3.96
C ALA A 87 -6.11 -19.00 -4.62
N ILE A 88 -5.27 -18.39 -5.48
CA ILE A 88 -4.19 -19.11 -6.16
C ILE A 88 -3.08 -19.37 -5.13
N ASP A 89 -2.67 -20.62 -4.99
CA ASP A 89 -1.53 -20.99 -4.16
C ASP A 89 -0.22 -20.56 -4.83
N TYR A 90 0.83 -20.40 -4.03
CA TYR A 90 2.12 -19.91 -4.54
C TYR A 90 2.67 -20.80 -5.65
N GLU A 91 2.52 -22.11 -5.51
CA GLU A 91 2.99 -23.13 -6.44
C GLU A 91 2.29 -23.08 -7.81
N ASP A 92 1.10 -22.47 -7.88
CA ASP A 92 0.30 -22.33 -9.09
C ASP A 92 0.45 -20.94 -9.75
N LEU A 93 1.28 -20.06 -9.19
CA LEU A 93 1.64 -18.81 -9.84
C LEU A 93 2.54 -19.10 -11.04
N GLY A 94 2.16 -18.59 -12.22
CA GLY A 94 3.02 -18.66 -13.40
C GLY A 94 4.27 -17.81 -13.25
N ASP A 95 5.27 -18.04 -14.12
CA ASP A 95 6.56 -17.34 -14.09
C ASP A 95 6.42 -15.81 -14.18
N GLU A 96 5.40 -15.30 -14.88
CA GLU A 96 5.16 -13.85 -14.99
C GLU A 96 4.50 -13.28 -13.72
N GLU A 97 3.60 -14.04 -13.11
CA GLU A 97 2.94 -13.73 -11.86
C GLU A 97 3.92 -13.78 -10.69
N GLU A 98 4.82 -14.76 -10.66
CA GLU A 98 5.89 -14.87 -9.66
C GLU A 98 6.85 -13.68 -9.75
N ARG A 99 7.17 -13.22 -10.96
CA ARG A 99 7.99 -11.99 -11.17
C ARG A 99 7.31 -10.73 -10.64
N SER A 100 5.97 -10.71 -10.58
CA SER A 100 5.21 -9.60 -9.99
C SER A 100 5.31 -9.56 -8.46
N LEU A 101 5.67 -10.70 -7.83
CA LEU A 101 5.85 -10.86 -6.40
C LEU A 101 7.33 -10.69 -6.06
N VAL A 102 7.66 -9.42 -5.94
CA VAL A 102 8.98 -8.79 -5.95
C VAL A 102 10.14 -9.65 -5.39
N GLY A 103 11.02 -10.19 -6.26
CA GLY A 103 12.32 -10.82 -5.94
C GLY A 103 13.30 -9.91 -5.19
N SER A 104 14.26 -10.45 -4.40
CA SER A 104 15.35 -9.64 -3.83
C SER A 104 16.33 -9.12 -4.89
N VAL A 105 16.35 -9.80 -6.04
CA VAL A 105 16.97 -9.35 -7.28
C VAL A 105 15.89 -9.45 -8.35
N GLN A 106 15.67 -8.37 -9.09
CA GLN A 106 14.66 -8.34 -10.15
C GLN A 106 15.24 -7.78 -11.45
N PRO A 107 14.78 -8.29 -12.60
CA PRO A 107 14.96 -7.57 -13.85
C PRO A 107 14.21 -6.24 -13.76
N MET A 108 14.92 -5.13 -13.95
CA MET A 108 14.30 -3.82 -14.04
C MET A 108 13.70 -3.64 -15.45
N THR A 109 12.38 -3.44 -15.54
CA THR A 109 11.76 -3.09 -16.82
C THR A 109 12.12 -1.66 -17.23
N LEU A 110 12.09 -1.34 -18.53
CA LEU A 110 12.27 0.05 -19.00
C LEU A 110 11.26 1.02 -18.39
N ARG A 111 10.02 0.55 -18.15
CA ARG A 111 8.99 1.33 -17.46
C ARG A 111 9.42 1.63 -16.02
N SER A 112 9.96 0.65 -15.29
CA SER A 112 10.46 0.82 -13.93
C SER A 112 11.63 1.81 -13.89
N ALA A 113 12.55 1.73 -14.87
CA ALA A 113 13.64 2.69 -15.01
C ALA A 113 13.11 4.12 -15.23
N ALA A 114 12.16 4.30 -16.16
CA ALA A 114 11.55 5.60 -16.43
C ALA A 114 10.82 6.17 -15.20
N LEU A 115 10.04 5.34 -14.49
CA LEU A 115 9.37 5.74 -13.24
C LEU A 115 10.37 6.14 -12.15
N MET A 116 11.49 5.42 -12.05
CA MET A 116 12.57 5.76 -11.12
C MET A 116 13.17 7.14 -11.45
N LEU A 117 13.42 7.42 -12.73
CA LEU A 117 13.93 8.73 -13.18
C LEU A 117 12.92 9.84 -12.84
N LEU A 118 11.63 9.63 -13.16
CA LEU A 118 10.55 10.56 -12.83
C LEU A 118 10.42 10.86 -11.33
N ALA A 119 10.67 9.87 -10.48
CA ALA A 119 10.52 10.01 -9.03
C ALA A 119 11.73 10.64 -8.33
N ASN A 120 12.94 10.53 -8.90
CA ASN A 120 14.18 10.91 -8.21
C ASN A 120 14.91 12.10 -8.83
N LEU A 121 14.68 12.41 -10.12
CA LEU A 121 15.31 13.56 -10.75
C LEU A 121 14.56 14.85 -10.40
N PRO A 122 15.29 15.96 -10.11
CA PRO A 122 14.65 17.26 -9.98
C PRO A 122 14.02 17.70 -11.31
N GLN A 123 13.09 18.67 -11.23
CA GLN A 123 12.33 19.12 -12.40
C GLN A 123 13.20 19.64 -13.55
N ALA A 124 14.33 20.30 -13.25
CA ALA A 124 15.25 20.81 -14.26
C ALA A 124 15.91 19.69 -15.07
N GLU A 125 16.37 18.64 -14.39
CA GLU A 125 16.94 17.43 -15.01
C GLU A 125 15.89 16.65 -15.79
N LEU A 126 14.64 16.57 -15.30
CA LEU A 126 13.55 15.96 -16.06
C LEU A 126 13.25 16.70 -17.36
N LEU A 127 13.25 18.03 -17.35
CA LEU A 127 13.11 18.84 -18.57
C LEU A 127 14.29 18.65 -19.52
N THR A 128 15.49 18.50 -18.98
CA THR A 128 16.68 18.26 -19.80
C THR A 128 16.61 16.87 -20.46
N LEU A 129 16.27 15.85 -19.68
CA LEU A 129 16.11 14.48 -20.16
C LEU A 129 14.97 14.35 -21.17
N SER A 130 13.86 15.07 -20.98
CA SER A 130 12.77 15.10 -21.97
C SER A 130 13.22 15.71 -23.30
N GLY A 131 14.08 16.74 -23.26
CA GLY A 131 14.73 17.29 -24.44
C GLY A 131 15.59 16.25 -25.17
N VAL A 132 16.44 15.51 -24.43
CA VAL A 132 17.26 14.43 -24.99
C VAL A 132 16.40 13.34 -25.63
N PHE A 133 15.35 12.88 -24.95
CA PHE A 133 14.42 11.89 -25.51
C PHE A 133 13.67 12.42 -26.73
N SER A 134 13.29 13.69 -26.74
CA SER A 134 12.63 14.31 -27.89
C SER A 134 13.56 14.38 -29.11
N VAL A 135 14.87 14.56 -28.92
CA VAL A 135 15.86 14.47 -30.01
C VAL A 135 15.97 13.04 -30.51
N ALA A 136 16.06 12.07 -29.58
CA ALA A 136 16.19 10.65 -29.91
C ALA A 136 14.96 10.05 -30.62
N SER A 137 13.77 10.66 -30.49
CA SER A 137 12.51 10.14 -31.02
C SER A 137 12.10 10.70 -32.39
N LYS A 138 12.86 11.64 -32.98
CA LYS A 138 12.48 12.29 -34.26
C LYS A 138 12.70 11.37 -35.46
N ALA A 139 11.65 10.72 -35.95
CA ALA A 139 11.69 9.79 -37.09
C ALA A 139 12.02 10.40 -38.49
N GLU A 140 12.52 11.64 -38.56
CA GLU A 140 12.59 12.40 -39.82
C GLU A 140 13.72 12.01 -40.78
N TYR A 141 14.59 11.04 -40.46
CA TYR A 141 15.72 10.68 -41.32
C TYR A 141 15.81 9.16 -41.54
N ALA A 142 15.28 8.71 -42.68
CA ALA A 142 15.23 7.30 -43.08
C ALA A 142 16.61 6.65 -43.32
N GLU A 143 17.71 7.40 -43.32
CA GLU A 143 19.09 6.87 -43.45
C GLU A 143 19.99 7.14 -42.22
N GLY A 144 19.44 7.60 -41.08
CA GLY A 144 20.25 8.09 -39.95
C GLY A 144 19.74 7.81 -38.52
N GLU A 145 18.81 6.85 -38.31
CA GLU A 145 18.27 6.57 -36.96
C GLU A 145 19.36 6.24 -35.91
N ARG A 146 20.45 5.59 -36.33
CA ARG A 146 21.60 5.31 -35.44
C ARG A 146 22.32 6.59 -35.02
N ASP A 147 22.44 7.55 -35.92
CA ASP A 147 23.17 8.80 -35.70
C ASP A 147 22.43 9.72 -34.72
N GLN A 148 21.10 9.74 -34.75
CA GLN A 148 20.31 10.53 -33.80
C GLN A 148 20.34 9.98 -32.38
N ARG A 149 20.21 8.66 -32.22
CA ARG A 149 20.33 8.04 -30.90
C ARG A 149 21.72 8.23 -30.34
N GLN A 150 22.76 8.05 -31.16
CA GLN A 150 24.13 8.31 -30.78
C GLN A 150 24.34 9.78 -30.39
N HIS A 151 23.81 10.72 -31.17
CA HIS A 151 23.86 12.14 -30.86
C HIS A 151 23.14 12.50 -29.55
N ALA A 152 21.99 11.88 -29.28
CA ALA A 152 21.27 12.05 -28.01
C ALA A 152 22.07 11.50 -26.82
N ILE A 153 22.74 10.35 -26.99
CA ILE A 153 23.66 9.79 -25.99
C ILE A 153 24.82 10.76 -25.72
N GLU A 154 25.48 11.27 -26.77
CA GLU A 154 26.56 12.26 -26.63
C GLU A 154 26.09 13.56 -25.97
N CYS A 155 24.85 13.99 -26.25
CA CYS A 155 24.25 15.13 -25.57
C CYS A 155 24.06 14.83 -24.08
N LEU A 156 23.60 13.63 -23.72
CA LEU A 156 23.42 13.21 -22.32
C LEU A 156 24.76 13.15 -21.58
N GLU A 157 25.80 12.57 -22.19
CA GLU A 157 27.15 12.46 -21.61
C GLU A 157 27.80 13.82 -21.30
N LYS A 158 27.41 14.88 -22.01
CA LYS A 158 27.93 16.24 -21.81
C LYS A 158 27.22 17.00 -20.69
N ILE A 159 26.11 16.49 -20.16
CA ILE A 159 25.37 17.15 -19.08
C ILE A 159 26.10 16.92 -17.77
N VAL A 160 26.65 17.99 -17.20
CA VAL A 160 27.23 17.96 -15.85
C VAL A 160 26.12 18.30 -14.84
N SER A 161 25.52 17.27 -14.23
CA SER A 161 24.57 17.45 -13.13
C SER A 161 24.83 16.42 -12.02
N PRO A 162 25.03 16.87 -10.77
CA PRO A 162 25.17 15.96 -9.63
C PRO A 162 24.00 14.98 -9.47
N ALA A 163 22.80 15.31 -9.97
CA ALA A 163 21.65 14.43 -9.90
C ALA A 163 21.76 13.25 -10.89
N PHE A 164 22.28 13.48 -12.10
CA PHE A 164 22.55 12.41 -13.06
C PHE A 164 23.74 11.53 -12.64
N ASP A 165 24.69 12.09 -11.88
CA ASP A 165 25.85 11.37 -11.34
C ASP A 165 25.58 10.68 -9.99
N SER A 166 24.37 10.82 -9.44
CA SER A 166 24.00 10.23 -8.16
C SER A 166 23.45 8.82 -8.29
N TYR A 167 23.68 7.98 -7.28
CA TYR A 167 23.00 6.69 -7.19
C TYR A 167 21.53 6.90 -6.85
N ALA A 168 20.64 6.23 -7.59
CA ALA A 168 19.25 6.11 -7.18
C ALA A 168 19.16 5.44 -5.80
N LYS A 169 18.09 5.75 -5.05
CA LYS A 169 17.86 5.15 -3.71
C LYS A 169 17.77 3.61 -3.75
N ALA A 170 17.44 3.03 -4.90
CA ALA A 170 17.54 1.60 -5.16
C ALA A 170 18.73 1.37 -6.12
N PRO A 171 19.75 0.59 -5.73
CA PRO A 171 20.93 0.40 -6.56
C PRO A 171 20.56 -0.38 -7.82
N LEU A 172 21.01 0.12 -8.97
CA LEU A 172 20.93 -0.58 -10.24
C LEU A 172 22.25 -1.29 -10.49
N PHE A 173 22.19 -2.60 -10.67
CA PHE A 173 23.37 -3.40 -10.98
C PHE A 173 23.38 -3.75 -12.47
N TYR A 174 24.51 -3.49 -13.11
CA TYR A 174 24.82 -4.04 -14.42
C TYR A 174 25.55 -5.37 -14.24
N VAL A 175 25.02 -6.44 -14.82
CA VAL A 175 25.60 -7.79 -14.72
C VAL A 175 26.22 -8.17 -16.06
N HIS A 176 27.54 -8.36 -16.07
CA HIS A 176 28.26 -8.87 -17.24
C HIS A 176 28.03 -10.39 -17.37
N LEU A 177 27.16 -10.79 -18.30
CA LEU A 177 26.79 -12.20 -18.50
C LEU A 177 27.93 -13.13 -18.96
N GLN A 178 29.06 -12.57 -19.39
CA GLN A 178 30.27 -13.34 -19.71
C GLN A 178 31.05 -13.78 -18.46
N SER A 179 30.77 -13.17 -17.30
CA SER A 179 31.39 -13.54 -16.03
C SER A 179 30.81 -14.85 -15.49
N SER A 180 31.60 -15.58 -14.72
CA SER A 180 31.09 -16.79 -14.06
C SER A 180 29.98 -16.44 -13.06
N GLN A 181 29.01 -17.34 -12.86
CA GLN A 181 27.94 -17.15 -11.88
C GLN A 181 28.50 -16.88 -10.47
N ARG A 182 29.60 -17.55 -10.09
CA ARG A 182 30.28 -17.32 -8.82
C ARG A 182 30.79 -15.89 -8.69
N THR A 183 31.49 -15.39 -9.72
CA THR A 183 31.99 -14.01 -9.77
C THR A 183 30.85 -13.01 -9.65
N ILE A 184 29.76 -13.20 -10.41
CA ILE A 184 28.57 -12.35 -10.35
C ILE A 184 28.01 -12.30 -8.92
N MET A 185 27.89 -13.45 -8.27
CA MET A 185 27.35 -13.52 -6.89
C MET A 185 28.29 -12.87 -5.87
N ASP A 186 29.60 -13.05 -6.00
CA ASP A 186 30.60 -12.44 -5.11
C ASP A 186 30.64 -10.90 -5.27
N ASP A 187 30.56 -10.40 -6.51
CA ASP A 187 30.51 -8.97 -6.82
C ASP A 187 29.21 -8.34 -6.29
N LEU A 188 28.07 -8.98 -6.54
CA LEU A 188 26.76 -8.54 -6.02
C LEU A 188 26.77 -8.46 -4.49
N LYS A 189 27.33 -9.48 -3.81
CA LYS A 189 27.44 -9.50 -2.35
C LYS A 189 28.32 -8.37 -1.83
N THR A 190 29.44 -8.11 -2.49
CA THR A 190 30.38 -7.03 -2.12
C THR A 190 29.72 -5.66 -2.27
N GLN A 191 29.10 -5.39 -3.42
CA GLN A 191 28.42 -4.12 -3.68
C GLN A 191 27.22 -3.91 -2.73
N LEU A 192 26.45 -4.96 -2.46
CA LEU A 192 25.36 -4.91 -1.49
C LEU A 192 25.87 -4.59 -0.08
N GLY A 193 26.99 -5.16 0.34
CA GLY A 193 27.63 -4.87 1.62
C GLY A 193 28.05 -3.41 1.76
N HIS A 194 28.69 -2.83 0.73
CA HIS A 194 29.03 -1.41 0.70
C HIS A 194 27.79 -0.52 0.80
N PHE A 195 26.74 -0.85 0.06
CA PHE A 195 25.50 -0.08 0.05
C PHE A 195 24.77 -0.14 1.40
N GLN A 196 24.67 -1.32 2.01
CA GLN A 196 24.09 -1.50 3.34
C GLN A 196 24.87 -0.72 4.41
N HIS A 197 26.21 -0.77 4.36
CA HIS A 197 27.07 0.01 5.25
C HIS A 197 26.87 1.52 5.08
N ALA A 198 26.82 2.01 3.84
CA ALA A 198 26.56 3.42 3.54
C ALA A 198 25.19 3.90 4.03
N GLN A 199 24.18 3.01 4.09
CA GLN A 199 22.86 3.32 4.64
C GLN A 199 22.72 3.04 6.14
N GLY A 200 23.76 2.56 6.82
CA GLY A 200 23.70 2.17 8.23
C GLY A 200 22.74 1.01 8.50
N LYS A 201 22.44 0.18 7.49
CA LYS A 201 21.53 -0.96 7.62
C LYS A 201 22.29 -2.20 8.06
N THR A 202 21.86 -2.79 9.15
CA THR A 202 22.35 -4.10 9.58
C THR A 202 21.63 -5.20 8.81
N SER A 203 22.35 -6.28 8.51
CA SER A 203 21.76 -7.48 7.91
C SER A 203 20.76 -8.10 8.89
N THR A 204 19.46 -7.99 8.59
CA THR A 204 18.42 -8.70 9.34
C THR A 204 18.28 -10.11 8.80
N ARG A 205 18.57 -11.12 9.62
CA ARG A 205 18.32 -12.52 9.25
C ARG A 205 16.84 -12.83 9.45
N VAL A 206 16.13 -13.12 8.36
CA VAL A 206 14.76 -13.64 8.43
C VAL A 206 14.82 -15.13 8.74
N HIS A 207 14.15 -15.56 9.82
CA HIS A 207 14.03 -16.96 10.18
C HIS A 207 12.90 -17.61 9.37
N ALA A 208 13.19 -17.98 8.12
CA ALA A 208 12.21 -18.55 7.19
C ALA A 208 11.43 -19.74 7.77
N ASP A 209 12.09 -20.58 8.57
CA ASP A 209 11.50 -21.78 9.18
C ASP A 209 10.33 -21.48 10.14
N LYS A 210 10.25 -20.26 10.68
CA LYS A 210 9.17 -19.85 11.59
C LYS A 210 7.99 -19.22 10.88
N LEU A 211 8.16 -18.77 9.63
CA LEU A 211 7.11 -18.07 8.88
C LEU A 211 5.82 -18.88 8.70
N PRO A 212 5.85 -20.21 8.44
CA PRO A 212 4.61 -21.01 8.38
C PRO A 212 3.77 -20.90 9.65
N LYS A 213 4.41 -20.99 10.83
CA LYS A 213 3.70 -20.92 12.13
C LYS A 213 3.05 -19.56 12.36
N TYR A 214 3.72 -18.49 11.92
CA TYR A 214 3.16 -17.14 12.03
C TYR A 214 1.91 -17.00 11.18
N ILE A 215 1.97 -17.48 9.93
CA ILE A 215 0.83 -17.48 9.02
C ILE A 215 -0.32 -18.34 9.55
N GLU A 216 -0.04 -19.53 10.08
CA GLU A 216 -1.08 -20.40 10.68
C GLU A 216 -1.83 -19.72 11.83
N VAL A 217 -1.11 -19.06 12.75
CA VAL A 217 -1.75 -18.31 13.85
C VAL A 217 -2.57 -17.13 13.32
N TRP A 218 -2.08 -16.43 12.30
CA TRP A 218 -2.86 -15.38 11.64
C TRP A 218 -4.14 -15.94 11.02
N ASP A 219 -4.04 -17.06 10.31
CA ASP A 219 -5.15 -17.65 9.58
C ASP A 219 -6.25 -18.09 10.54
N LEU A 220 -5.88 -18.77 11.64
CA LEU A 220 -6.83 -19.15 12.69
C LEU A 220 -7.42 -17.94 13.42
N ARG A 221 -6.60 -16.91 13.68
CA ARG A 221 -7.10 -15.73 14.41
C ARG A 221 -8.03 -14.89 13.56
N GLU A 222 -7.67 -14.64 12.31
CA GLU A 222 -8.42 -13.75 11.43
C GLU A 222 -9.44 -14.49 10.57
N GLY A 223 -9.51 -15.82 10.65
CA GLY A 223 -10.46 -16.63 9.89
C GLY A 223 -10.14 -16.66 8.40
N TRP A 224 -8.85 -16.71 8.03
CA TRP A 224 -8.45 -16.82 6.63
C TRP A 224 -8.73 -18.23 6.09
N THR A 225 -9.48 -18.33 4.99
CA THR A 225 -9.90 -19.62 4.41
C THR A 225 -9.01 -20.09 3.26
N GLY A 226 -8.04 -19.27 2.85
CA GLY A 226 -7.24 -19.49 1.64
C GLY A 226 -7.63 -18.58 0.48
N GLU A 227 -8.80 -17.95 0.51
CA GLU A 227 -9.19 -16.98 -0.54
C GLU A 227 -9.75 -15.68 0.02
N GLU A 228 -10.42 -15.79 1.17
CA GLU A 228 -11.05 -14.67 1.85
C GLU A 228 -10.95 -14.82 3.37
N TYR A 229 -11.42 -13.80 4.08
CA TYR A 229 -11.66 -13.94 5.51
C TYR A 229 -13.09 -14.38 5.73
N ASP A 230 -13.31 -15.19 6.77
CA ASP A 230 -14.62 -15.60 7.28
C ASP A 230 -14.65 -15.38 8.80
N LEU A 231 -15.58 -14.53 9.26
CA LEU A 231 -15.74 -14.24 10.68
C LEU A 231 -16.16 -15.47 11.49
N SER A 232 -16.82 -16.44 10.86
CA SER A 232 -17.26 -17.68 11.52
C SER A 232 -16.11 -18.64 11.82
N GLN A 233 -14.96 -18.46 11.15
CA GLN A 233 -13.75 -19.26 11.32
C GLN A 233 -12.75 -18.62 12.30
N GLU A 234 -13.04 -17.42 12.84
CA GLU A 234 -12.14 -16.78 13.80
C GLU A 234 -12.10 -17.54 15.13
N LEU A 235 -10.90 -17.88 15.58
CA LEU A 235 -10.66 -18.47 16.89
C LEU A 235 -10.11 -17.43 17.86
N SER A 236 -10.43 -17.58 19.15
CA SER A 236 -9.76 -16.79 20.19
C SER A 236 -8.31 -17.26 20.37
N PHE A 237 -7.43 -16.40 20.90
CA PHE A 237 -6.05 -16.82 21.17
C PHE A 237 -5.93 -18.01 22.12
N LYS A 238 -6.92 -18.21 23.01
CA LYS A 238 -6.97 -19.37 23.89
C LYS A 238 -7.26 -20.64 23.11
N ASP A 239 -8.27 -20.60 22.23
CA ASP A 239 -8.65 -21.76 21.42
C ASP A 239 -7.50 -22.13 20.46
N ILE A 240 -6.81 -21.13 19.89
CA ILE A 240 -5.62 -21.34 19.07
C ILE A 240 -4.50 -22.01 19.88
N ALA A 241 -4.24 -21.54 21.11
CA ALA A 241 -3.22 -22.14 21.99
C ALA A 241 -3.55 -23.61 22.34
N GLU A 242 -4.81 -23.91 22.61
CA GLU A 242 -5.29 -25.27 22.87
C GLU A 242 -5.17 -26.17 21.63
N GLN A 243 -5.61 -25.67 20.46
CA GLN A 243 -5.56 -26.39 19.19
C GLN A 243 -4.14 -26.70 18.74
N LEU A 244 -3.24 -25.70 18.78
CA LEU A 244 -1.84 -25.84 18.38
C LEU A 244 -0.97 -26.48 19.46
N LYS A 245 -1.50 -26.67 20.68
CA LYS A 245 -0.76 -27.15 21.86
C LYS A 245 0.47 -26.31 22.17
N GLU A 246 0.34 -25.00 21.99
CA GLU A 246 1.41 -24.01 22.21
C GLU A 246 1.02 -23.09 23.38
N PRO A 247 1.98 -22.57 24.17
CA PRO A 247 1.67 -21.60 25.22
C PRO A 247 0.99 -20.34 24.65
N LEU A 248 0.04 -19.77 25.39
CA LEU A 248 -0.68 -18.56 24.97
C LEU A 248 0.26 -17.39 24.64
N SER A 249 1.36 -17.22 25.38
CA SER A 249 2.38 -16.21 25.11
C SER A 249 3.10 -16.44 23.77
N THR A 250 3.32 -17.70 23.39
CA THR A 250 3.90 -18.09 22.10
C THR A 250 2.93 -17.73 20.97
N VAL A 251 1.65 -18.07 21.10
CA VAL A 251 0.61 -17.70 20.12
C VAL A 251 0.51 -16.18 19.96
N HIS A 252 0.49 -15.42 21.05
CA HIS A 252 0.53 -13.96 21.00
C HIS A 252 1.74 -13.45 20.22
N SER A 253 2.94 -13.96 20.53
CA SER A 253 4.18 -13.54 19.87
C SER A 253 4.17 -13.88 18.37
N GLN A 254 3.68 -15.07 18.02
CA GLN A 254 3.54 -15.52 16.63
C GLN A 254 2.54 -14.65 15.86
N TYR A 255 1.41 -14.29 16.48
CA TYR A 255 0.43 -13.38 15.87
C TYR A 255 1.01 -11.98 15.64
N LEU A 256 1.75 -11.42 16.61
CA LEU A 256 2.40 -10.11 16.45
C LEU A 256 3.42 -10.14 15.30
N ALA A 257 4.20 -11.22 15.20
CA ALA A 257 5.13 -11.43 14.09
C ALA A 257 4.41 -11.61 12.75
N ALA A 258 3.25 -12.27 12.72
CA ALA A 258 2.43 -12.44 11.53
C ALA A 258 1.80 -11.12 11.07
N PHE A 259 1.31 -10.31 12.01
CA PHE A 259 0.82 -8.97 11.72
C PHE A 259 1.92 -8.12 11.08
N GLU A 260 3.12 -8.11 11.66
CA GLU A 260 4.26 -7.40 11.10
C GLU A 260 4.66 -7.98 9.73
N LEU A 261 4.65 -9.30 9.57
CA LEU A 261 4.90 -9.96 8.29
C LEU A 261 3.95 -9.47 7.19
N ILE A 262 2.66 -9.42 7.47
CA ILE A 262 1.60 -9.09 6.50
C ILE A 262 1.54 -7.59 6.24
N VAL A 263 1.51 -6.77 7.29
CA VAL A 263 1.31 -5.31 7.23
C VAL A 263 2.63 -4.55 7.00
N GLY A 264 3.77 -5.15 7.36
CA GLY A 264 5.11 -4.56 7.29
C GLY A 264 5.37 -3.48 8.33
N ARG A 265 4.67 -3.54 9.47
CA ARG A 265 4.85 -2.64 10.62
C ARG A 265 4.58 -3.40 11.92
N PRO A 266 5.26 -3.04 13.03
CA PRO A 266 4.96 -3.59 14.34
C PRO A 266 3.48 -3.40 14.68
N PHE A 267 2.91 -4.39 15.36
CA PHE A 267 1.53 -4.35 15.78
C PHE A 267 1.27 -3.17 16.72
N ALA A 268 0.19 -2.45 16.42
CA ALA A 268 -0.45 -1.52 17.32
C ALA A 268 -1.97 -1.68 17.16
N PRO A 269 -2.77 -1.63 18.24
CA PRO A 269 -4.23 -1.76 18.13
C PRO A 269 -4.84 -0.79 17.12
N ASP A 270 -4.45 0.49 17.16
CA ASP A 270 -4.93 1.51 16.21
C ASP A 270 -4.55 1.18 14.76
N LEU A 271 -3.37 0.61 14.55
CA LEU A 271 -2.91 0.21 13.22
C LEU A 271 -3.69 -0.99 12.70
N TRP A 272 -3.99 -1.96 13.57
CA TRP A 272 -4.86 -3.08 13.22
C TRP A 272 -6.23 -2.59 12.76
N TRP A 273 -6.85 -1.65 13.50
CA TRP A 273 -8.14 -1.08 13.10
C TRP A 273 -8.09 -0.33 11.79
N ARG A 274 -6.98 0.37 11.49
CA ARG A 274 -6.82 1.07 10.20
C ARG A 274 -6.68 0.13 9.00
N VAL A 275 -6.12 -1.06 9.21
CA VAL A 275 -5.82 -2.00 8.13
C VAL A 275 -6.91 -3.06 7.99
N MET A 276 -7.24 -3.74 9.09
CA MET A 276 -8.24 -4.83 9.14
C MET A 276 -9.66 -4.31 9.36
N GLY A 277 -9.82 -3.23 10.12
CA GLY A 277 -11.13 -2.76 10.58
C GLY A 277 -12.14 -2.60 9.45
N PRO A 278 -11.87 -1.79 8.41
CA PRO A 278 -12.80 -1.62 7.30
C PRO A 278 -13.21 -2.94 6.63
N LEU A 279 -12.27 -3.88 6.44
CA LEU A 279 -12.59 -5.18 5.85
C LEU A 279 -13.54 -5.97 6.76
N LYS A 280 -13.26 -6.00 8.06
CA LYS A 280 -14.08 -6.73 9.05
C LYS A 280 -15.46 -6.08 9.23
N PHE A 281 -15.55 -4.76 9.21
CA PHE A 281 -16.84 -4.04 9.27
C PHE A 281 -17.71 -4.33 8.06
N ASN A 282 -17.12 -4.34 6.87
CA ASN A 282 -17.80 -4.67 5.63
C ASN A 282 -18.40 -6.08 5.64
N MET A 283 -17.69 -7.03 6.25
CA MET A 283 -18.20 -8.39 6.42
C MET A 283 -19.38 -8.46 7.41
N LEU A 284 -19.40 -7.60 8.43
CA LEU A 284 -20.49 -7.52 9.40
C LEU A 284 -21.72 -6.78 8.85
N SER A 285 -21.54 -5.84 7.92
CA SER A 285 -22.63 -5.07 7.31
C SER A 285 -23.32 -5.77 6.14
N GLY A 286 -22.72 -6.83 5.58
CA GLY A 286 -23.34 -7.67 4.54
C GLY A 286 -23.25 -7.13 3.11
N ASP A 287 -22.63 -5.97 2.89
CA ASP A 287 -22.28 -5.47 1.56
C ASP A 287 -20.83 -4.93 1.53
N PRO A 288 -19.86 -5.77 1.11
CA PRO A 288 -18.45 -5.41 1.12
C PRO A 288 -18.04 -4.36 0.09
N GLU A 289 -18.76 -4.28 -1.04
CA GLU A 289 -18.46 -3.30 -2.08
C GLU A 289 -19.07 -1.94 -1.73
N GLU A 290 -20.23 -1.87 -1.08
CA GLU A 290 -20.91 -0.59 -0.82
C GLU A 290 -20.17 0.35 0.12
N VAL A 291 -19.43 -0.15 1.13
CA VAL A 291 -18.77 0.76 2.10
C VAL A 291 -17.55 1.44 1.47
N TYR A 292 -16.74 0.72 0.70
CA TYR A 292 -15.59 1.32 0.01
C TYR A 292 -15.98 1.98 -1.29
N SER A 293 -16.80 1.34 -2.12
CA SER A 293 -17.28 1.96 -3.35
C SER A 293 -18.24 3.10 -3.03
N GLY A 294 -19.00 3.07 -1.94
CA GLY A 294 -19.81 4.20 -1.45
C GLY A 294 -18.93 5.31 -0.92
N ALA A 295 -17.96 5.01 -0.05
CA ALA A 295 -16.97 6.01 0.38
C ALA A 295 -16.19 6.60 -0.80
N ILE A 296 -15.95 5.86 -1.88
CA ILE A 296 -15.27 6.32 -3.09
C ILE A 296 -16.22 7.02 -4.07
N ARG A 297 -17.46 6.54 -4.25
CA ARG A 297 -18.50 7.13 -5.10
C ARG A 297 -18.99 8.44 -4.51
N HIS A 298 -19.19 8.51 -3.19
CA HIS A 298 -19.45 9.77 -2.48
C HIS A 298 -18.29 10.77 -2.60
N ARG A 299 -17.05 10.33 -2.85
CA ARG A 299 -15.92 11.24 -3.17
C ARG A 299 -16.02 11.83 -4.58
N PHE A 300 -16.68 11.15 -5.51
CA PHE A 300 -16.84 11.58 -6.91
C PHE A 300 -18.22 12.17 -7.23
N GLN A 301 -19.17 12.05 -6.31
CA GLN A 301 -20.39 12.84 -6.35
C GLN A 301 -20.04 14.25 -5.90
N SER A 302 -20.21 15.22 -6.81
CA SER A 302 -20.08 16.64 -6.49
C SER A 302 -20.86 16.94 -5.21
N PRO A 303 -20.29 17.69 -4.26
CA PRO A 303 -21.02 18.06 -3.05
C PRO A 303 -22.34 18.67 -3.48
N VAL A 304 -23.46 18.11 -2.99
CA VAL A 304 -24.76 18.77 -3.11
C VAL A 304 -24.55 20.20 -2.62
N PRO A 305 -24.78 21.23 -3.46
CA PRO A 305 -24.50 22.59 -3.07
C PRO A 305 -25.25 22.88 -1.78
N ARG A 306 -24.52 22.99 -0.67
CA ARG A 306 -25.10 23.59 0.54
C ARG A 306 -25.52 24.99 0.12
N PRO A 307 -26.73 25.46 0.45
CA PRO A 307 -27.10 26.84 0.20
C PRO A 307 -26.07 27.74 0.89
N VAL A 308 -25.15 28.28 0.11
CA VAL A 308 -24.15 29.20 0.59
C VAL A 308 -24.88 30.53 0.77
N PRO A 309 -24.79 31.18 1.93
CA PRO A 309 -25.33 32.53 2.07
C PRO A 309 -24.80 33.40 0.93
N GLU A 310 -25.68 34.18 0.28
CA GLU A 310 -25.39 35.00 -0.91
C GLU A 310 -24.27 36.05 -0.73
N SER A 311 -23.61 36.08 0.43
CA SER A 311 -22.57 37.05 0.80
C SER A 311 -21.14 36.64 0.44
N ARG A 312 -20.90 35.52 -0.25
CA ARG A 312 -19.58 35.15 -0.79
C ARG A 312 -19.58 35.14 -2.31
N ILE A 313 -19.24 36.29 -2.90
CA ILE A 313 -18.92 36.42 -4.32
C ILE A 313 -17.54 35.80 -4.53
N TRP A 314 -17.47 34.59 -5.06
CA TRP A 314 -16.22 34.02 -5.58
C TRP A 314 -15.89 34.70 -6.90
N THR A 315 -14.62 35.02 -7.13
CA THR A 315 -14.20 35.55 -8.42
C THR A 315 -13.92 34.39 -9.40
N PRO A 316 -14.30 34.48 -10.69
CA PRO A 316 -14.09 33.40 -11.68
C PRO A 316 -12.62 32.95 -11.82
N LYS A 317 -11.68 33.78 -11.36
CA LYS A 317 -10.25 33.51 -11.38
C LYS A 317 -9.82 32.49 -10.32
N GLU A 318 -10.50 32.45 -9.16
CA GLU A 318 -10.21 31.50 -8.08
C GLU A 318 -10.73 30.08 -8.39
N GLU A 319 -11.73 29.97 -9.27
CA GLU A 319 -12.32 28.69 -9.69
C GLU A 319 -11.50 27.99 -10.78
N GLN A 320 -10.74 28.76 -11.58
CA GLN A 320 -9.83 28.24 -12.62
C GLN A 320 -8.44 27.86 -12.09
N GLU A 321 -7.96 28.49 -11.01
CA GLU A 321 -6.63 28.22 -10.44
C GLU A 321 -6.57 26.95 -9.56
N MET A 322 -7.72 26.40 -9.14
CA MET A 322 -7.76 25.10 -8.44
C MET A 322 -7.69 23.93 -9.43
N GLY A 323 -6.50 23.32 -9.51
CA GLY A 323 -6.25 22.13 -10.33
C GLY A 323 -7.10 20.92 -9.90
N PRO A 324 -7.30 19.93 -10.78
CA PRO A 324 -8.14 18.75 -10.51
C PRO A 324 -7.69 17.93 -9.28
N VAL A 325 -6.42 18.04 -8.89
CA VAL A 325 -5.86 17.40 -7.67
C VAL A 325 -6.32 18.12 -6.39
N GLU A 326 -6.47 19.45 -6.41
CA GLU A 326 -6.91 20.24 -5.25
C GLU A 326 -8.41 20.14 -5.02
N ARG A 327 -9.20 20.01 -6.10
CA ARG A 327 -10.64 19.67 -6.01
C ARG A 327 -10.90 18.29 -5.44
N GLY A 328 -9.98 17.34 -5.63
CA GLY A 328 -10.04 16.01 -5.04
C GLY A 328 -9.48 15.92 -3.61
N SER A 329 -9.13 17.03 -2.95
CA SER A 329 -8.43 16.97 -1.65
C SER A 329 -9.35 17.06 -0.43
N SER A 330 -10.61 17.46 -0.57
CA SER A 330 -11.60 17.45 0.53
C SER A 330 -12.38 16.13 0.52
N ILE A 331 -11.71 15.03 0.85
CA ILE A 331 -12.23 13.66 0.74
C ILE A 331 -12.49 13.10 2.14
N GLN A 332 -13.77 12.89 2.48
CA GLN A 332 -14.25 12.54 3.82
C GLN A 332 -14.61 11.05 4.02
N GLY A 333 -14.56 10.19 3.00
CA GLY A 333 -15.13 8.83 3.12
C GLY A 333 -14.37 7.83 4.00
N ASP A 334 -13.04 7.96 4.16
CA ASP A 334 -12.27 7.10 5.09
C ASP A 334 -12.41 7.55 6.56
N SER A 335 -12.87 8.80 6.74
CA SER A 335 -13.14 9.37 8.05
C SER A 335 -14.26 8.59 8.74
N ASP A 336 -15.25 8.10 8.01
CA ASP A 336 -16.51 7.65 8.61
C ASP A 336 -16.37 6.32 9.36
N VAL A 337 -15.62 5.35 8.83
CA VAL A 337 -15.37 4.07 9.53
C VAL A 337 -14.48 4.29 10.76
N LYS A 338 -13.46 5.15 10.65
CA LYS A 338 -12.57 5.48 11.76
C LYS A 338 -13.27 6.30 12.83
N LEU A 339 -14.13 7.23 12.44
CA LEU A 339 -14.98 8.01 13.34
C LEU A 339 -15.97 7.06 14.03
N LEU A 340 -16.70 6.25 13.28
CA LEU A 340 -17.63 5.26 13.82
C LEU A 340 -16.95 4.34 14.85
N PHE A 341 -15.73 3.88 14.56
CA PHE A 341 -14.95 3.07 15.49
C PHE A 341 -14.56 3.84 16.76
N ASN A 342 -14.01 5.05 16.61
CA ASN A 342 -13.62 5.88 17.74
C ASN A 342 -14.84 6.23 18.61
N ASP A 343 -15.95 6.60 17.99
CA ASP A 343 -17.21 6.91 18.65
C ASP A 343 -17.72 5.68 19.39
N THR A 344 -17.68 4.50 18.77
CA THR A 344 -18.03 3.22 19.41
C THR A 344 -17.15 2.96 20.64
N LEU A 345 -15.83 3.12 20.53
CA LEU A 345 -14.91 2.94 21.66
C LEU A 345 -15.13 3.97 22.77
N GLU A 346 -15.42 5.22 22.43
CA GLU A 346 -15.73 6.26 23.41
C GLU A 346 -17.02 5.96 24.17
N LEU A 347 -18.06 5.49 23.49
CA LEU A 347 -19.31 5.11 24.12
C LEU A 347 -19.17 3.84 24.98
N ILE A 348 -18.36 2.87 24.54
CA ILE A 348 -17.98 1.70 25.37
C ILE A 348 -17.27 2.17 26.64
N LYS A 349 -16.31 3.11 26.54
CA LYS A 349 -15.60 3.68 27.70
C LYS A 349 -16.53 4.43 28.66
N LYS A 350 -17.61 5.05 28.14
CA LYS A 350 -18.66 5.68 28.94
C LYS A 350 -19.59 4.67 29.62
N GLY A 351 -19.46 3.37 29.33
CA GLY A 351 -20.19 2.29 29.99
C GLY A 351 -21.58 2.02 29.41
N LEU A 352 -21.88 2.49 28.20
CA LEU A 352 -23.14 2.18 27.53
C LEU A 352 -23.19 0.68 27.13
N ASP A 353 -24.39 0.11 27.06
CA ASP A 353 -24.64 -1.23 26.52
C ASP A 353 -24.63 -1.26 24.99
N ASN A 354 -24.70 -2.44 24.39
CA ASN A 354 -24.55 -2.57 22.93
C ASN A 354 -25.74 -1.98 22.17
N GLU A 355 -26.94 -2.10 22.71
CA GLU A 355 -28.19 -1.61 22.15
C GLU A 355 -28.24 -0.08 22.12
N SER A 356 -27.84 0.58 23.21
CA SER A 356 -27.80 2.04 23.30
C SER A 356 -26.79 2.63 22.33
N ILE A 357 -25.60 2.03 22.22
CA ILE A 357 -24.57 2.46 21.27
C ILE A 357 -25.04 2.25 19.83
N ALA A 358 -25.63 1.09 19.54
CA ALA A 358 -26.16 0.76 18.22
C ALA A 358 -27.24 1.77 17.79
N GLN A 359 -28.15 2.13 18.71
CA GLN A 359 -29.18 3.14 18.47
C GLN A 359 -28.58 4.53 18.26
N GLU A 360 -27.59 4.93 19.08
CA GLU A 360 -26.94 6.25 18.98
C GLU A 360 -26.15 6.42 17.68
N LEU A 361 -25.46 5.38 17.23
CA LEU A 361 -24.63 5.41 16.02
C LEU A 361 -25.38 4.97 14.75
N GLY A 362 -26.62 4.48 14.87
CA GLY A 362 -27.40 3.98 13.74
C GLY A 362 -26.81 2.72 13.10
N VAL A 363 -26.18 1.85 13.89
CA VAL A 363 -25.53 0.60 13.44
C VAL A 363 -26.15 -0.64 14.09
N SER A 364 -25.75 -1.84 13.66
CA SER A 364 -26.23 -3.06 14.29
C SER A 364 -25.57 -3.31 15.66
N SER A 365 -26.32 -3.87 16.62
CA SER A 365 -25.78 -4.26 17.92
C SER A 365 -24.67 -5.32 17.80
N LYS A 366 -24.75 -6.19 16.79
CA LYS A 366 -23.69 -7.15 16.45
C LYS A 366 -22.37 -6.48 16.10
N LEU A 367 -22.40 -5.35 15.37
CA LEU A 367 -21.20 -4.60 15.05
C LEU A 367 -20.56 -4.03 16.33
N VAL A 368 -21.37 -3.45 17.21
CA VAL A 368 -20.89 -2.92 18.49
C VAL A 368 -20.30 -4.02 19.36
N GLU A 369 -20.96 -5.18 19.44
CA GLU A 369 -20.46 -6.35 20.16
C GLU A 369 -19.10 -6.82 19.61
N GLY A 370 -18.98 -6.91 18.28
CA GLY A 370 -17.73 -7.25 17.60
C GLY A 370 -16.60 -6.27 17.95
N VAL A 371 -16.87 -4.96 17.91
CA VAL A 371 -15.90 -3.92 18.32
C VAL A 371 -15.49 -4.06 19.77
N ARG A 372 -16.46 -4.29 20.68
CA ARG A 372 -16.21 -4.43 22.12
C ARG A 372 -15.32 -5.63 22.41
N THR A 373 -15.67 -6.79 21.86
CA THR A 373 -14.93 -8.04 22.07
C THR A 373 -13.53 -7.93 21.48
N ARG A 374 -13.42 -7.52 20.21
CA ARG A 374 -12.13 -7.39 19.51
C ARG A 374 -11.23 -6.32 20.13
N GLY A 375 -11.80 -5.16 20.49
CA GLY A 375 -11.05 -4.07 21.11
C GLY A 375 -10.44 -4.46 22.46
N ALA A 376 -11.18 -5.21 23.28
CA ALA A 376 -10.68 -5.71 24.56
C ALA A 376 -9.51 -6.70 24.38
N GLU A 377 -9.61 -7.61 23.41
CA GLU A 377 -8.55 -8.57 23.12
C GLU A 377 -7.27 -7.91 22.59
N LEU A 378 -7.38 -7.01 21.62
CA LEU A 378 -6.24 -6.30 21.04
C LEU A 378 -5.52 -5.44 22.09
N THR A 379 -6.27 -4.83 23.02
CA THR A 379 -5.69 -4.05 24.12
C THR A 379 -4.92 -4.94 25.10
N ARG A 380 -5.45 -6.14 25.42
CA ARG A 380 -4.75 -7.12 26.27
C ARG A 380 -3.48 -7.63 25.61
N LEU A 381 -3.54 -7.95 24.32
CA LEU A 381 -2.39 -8.39 23.52
C LEU A 381 -1.27 -7.35 23.56
N PHE A 382 -1.59 -6.09 23.26
CA PHE A 382 -0.60 -5.00 23.28
C PHE A 382 0.03 -4.81 24.67
N SER A 383 -0.80 -4.80 25.72
CA SER A 383 -0.34 -4.65 27.10
C SER A 383 0.56 -5.80 27.57
N SER A 384 0.39 -7.01 27.01
CA SER A 384 1.24 -8.16 27.32
C SER A 384 2.61 -8.12 26.65
N SER A 385 2.73 -7.42 25.52
CA SER A 385 3.99 -7.30 24.76
C SER A 385 4.92 -6.19 25.26
N ALA A 386 4.39 -5.23 26.02
CA ALA A 386 5.16 -4.09 26.55
C ALA A 386 5.89 -4.41 27.88
N LYS A 387 5.69 -5.60 28.43
CA LYS A 387 6.37 -6.12 29.63
C LYS A 387 7.47 -7.06 29.20
#